data_AF-A0A7S2VK41-F1
#
_entry.id   AF-A0A7S2VK41-F1
#
_cell.length_a   1.000
_cell.length_b   1.000
_cell.length_c   1.000
_cell.angle_alpha   90.00
_cell.angle_beta   90.00
_cell.angle_gamma   90.00
#
_symmetry.space_group_name_H-M   'P 1'
#
loop_
_entity.id
_entity.type
_entity.pdbx_description
1 polymer ?
#
loop_
_entity_poly.entity_id
_entity_poly.type
_entity_poly.pdbx_seq_one_letter_code
_entity_poly.pdbx_strand_id
1 'polypeptide(L)'
;SAGGRSAGGESRVAAPGDAAGGAPAEPRENVELDEVKVQEDQLLSEAAEFICKICQVHVAGCGPKLTSCSHLFCGDCIAQWFAQHPESQTWAQRAKSAGPDRVVPCPVCKQPLNEKRDLYPVCGLTSRSENLLLWRMLSSLKIVCANHPRVRTVDGKCDWVGEYGSYQKHIAKCKNVPLAEAEASKAPGG
;
A
#
# COMPACT_ATOMS: atom_id res chain seq x y z
N SER A 1 -41.76 5.40 -63.13
CA SER A 1 -41.30 4.57 -64.26
C SER A 1 -39.83 4.81 -64.51
N ALA A 2 -39.05 3.73 -64.61
CA ALA A 2 -37.63 3.59 -65.03
C ALA A 2 -36.60 4.47 -64.26
N GLY A 3 -35.56 3.95 -63.62
CA GLY A 3 -34.74 2.79 -63.92
C GLY A 3 -33.42 3.26 -64.54
N GLY A 4 -32.29 3.01 -63.88
CA GLY A 4 -30.97 3.32 -64.45
C GLY A 4 -29.83 3.21 -63.45
N ARG A 5 -29.22 2.02 -63.38
CA ARG A 5 -28.01 1.70 -62.61
C ARG A 5 -26.78 2.12 -63.42
N SER A 6 -25.75 2.64 -62.77
CA SER A 6 -24.37 2.58 -63.28
C SER A 6 -23.41 2.26 -62.14
N ALA A 7 -22.70 1.16 -62.30
CA ALA A 7 -21.55 0.77 -61.52
C ALA A 7 -20.29 1.33 -62.19
N GLY A 8 -19.34 1.79 -61.38
CA GLY A 8 -17.99 2.12 -61.80
C GLY A 8 -17.09 1.98 -60.58
N GLY A 9 -16.40 0.85 -60.48
CA GLY A 9 -15.38 0.60 -59.47
C GLY A 9 -14.04 1.09 -59.97
N GLU A 10 -13.25 1.69 -59.08
CA GLU A 10 -11.80 1.76 -59.24
C GLU A 10 -11.10 1.52 -57.90
N SER A 11 -9.99 0.82 -58.03
CA SER A 11 -9.27 0.05 -57.03
C SER A 11 -8.38 0.91 -56.14
N ARG A 12 -8.34 0.65 -54.82
CA ARG A 12 -7.11 0.81 -54.00
C ARG A 12 -7.06 -0.24 -52.90
N VAL A 13 -6.11 -1.16 -53.07
CA VAL A 13 -5.63 -2.11 -52.07
C VAL A 13 -4.81 -1.35 -51.03
N ALA A 14 -5.17 -1.45 -49.76
CA ALA A 14 -4.32 -1.15 -48.62
C ALA A 14 -4.70 -2.08 -47.45
N ALA A 15 -3.78 -2.97 -47.08
CA ALA A 15 -3.65 -3.55 -45.75
C ALA A 15 -2.41 -2.92 -45.09
N PRO A 16 -2.12 -3.08 -43.78
CA PRO A 16 -2.85 -3.80 -42.73
C PRO A 16 -3.15 -2.90 -41.51
N GLY A 17 -4.03 -3.36 -40.61
CA GLY A 17 -4.29 -2.69 -39.33
C GLY A 17 -4.36 -3.72 -38.22
N ASP A 18 -3.26 -3.85 -37.49
CA ASP A 18 -3.06 -4.67 -36.31
C ASP A 18 -4.17 -4.51 -35.27
N ALA A 19 -4.99 -5.55 -35.11
CA ALA A 19 -5.85 -5.72 -33.94
C ALA A 19 -5.14 -6.63 -32.93
N ALA A 20 -4.09 -6.11 -32.29
CA ALA A 20 -3.56 -6.69 -31.06
C ALA A 20 -4.21 -5.99 -29.87
N GLY A 21 -5.33 -6.55 -29.41
CA GLY A 21 -5.92 -6.21 -28.12
C GLY A 21 -4.99 -6.61 -26.99
N GLY A 22 -4.11 -5.70 -26.60
CA GLY A 22 -3.34 -5.78 -25.36
C GLY A 22 -4.05 -4.97 -24.28
N ALA A 23 -4.86 -5.64 -23.45
CA ALA A 23 -5.21 -5.06 -22.16
C ALA A 23 -3.90 -4.83 -21.38
N PRO A 24 -3.67 -3.65 -20.77
CA PRO A 24 -2.58 -3.52 -19.81
C PRO A 24 -2.89 -4.46 -18.66
N ALA A 25 -1.99 -5.42 -18.43
CA ALA A 25 -2.00 -6.24 -17.24
C ALA A 25 -1.81 -5.30 -16.05
N GLU A 26 -2.91 -5.03 -15.34
CA GLU A 26 -2.89 -4.46 -14.00
C GLU A 26 -1.87 -5.28 -13.18
N PRO A 27 -0.86 -4.64 -12.55
CA PRO A 27 -0.02 -5.37 -11.63
C PRO A 27 -0.93 -5.83 -10.50
N ARG A 28 -1.17 -7.14 -10.43
CA ARG A 28 -1.82 -7.78 -9.29
C ARG A 28 -0.99 -7.41 -8.06
N GLU A 29 -1.44 -6.42 -7.31
CA GLU A 29 -0.99 -6.18 -5.95
C GLU A 29 -1.34 -7.45 -5.18
N ASN A 30 -0.38 -8.37 -5.12
CA ASN A 30 -0.46 -9.53 -4.27
C ASN A 30 -0.44 -8.94 -2.86
N VAL A 31 -1.62 -8.80 -2.26
CA VAL A 31 -1.77 -8.32 -0.89
C VAL A 31 -1.01 -9.32 -0.02
N GLU A 32 0.19 -8.95 0.44
CA GLU A 32 0.94 -9.69 1.44
C GLU A 32 0.15 -9.60 2.75
N LEU A 33 -0.85 -10.48 2.90
CA LEU A 33 -1.68 -10.65 4.09
C LEU A 33 -0.85 -11.01 5.34
N ASP A 34 0.43 -11.32 5.17
CA ASP A 34 1.37 -11.73 6.21
C ASP A 34 2.30 -10.60 6.70
N GLU A 35 2.13 -9.35 6.25
CA GLU A 35 2.95 -8.24 6.76
C GLU A 35 2.70 -8.01 8.26
N VAL A 36 3.74 -8.23 9.09
CA VAL A 36 3.66 -7.96 10.53
C VAL A 36 3.81 -6.46 10.74
N LYS A 37 2.77 -5.79 11.22
CA LYS A 37 2.81 -4.34 11.47
C LYS A 37 3.78 -3.99 12.59
N VAL A 38 4.48 -2.88 12.39
CA VAL A 38 5.35 -2.26 13.40
C VAL A 38 4.53 -1.35 14.29
N GLN A 39 4.61 -1.55 15.60
CA GLN A 39 3.97 -0.71 16.61
C GLN A 39 4.80 0.55 16.88
N GLU A 40 4.14 1.61 17.37
CA GLU A 40 4.81 2.87 17.72
C GLU A 40 5.92 2.68 18.77
N ASP A 41 5.73 1.82 19.76
CA ASP A 41 6.68 1.53 20.83
C ASP A 41 7.96 0.80 20.35
N GLN A 42 7.95 0.25 19.13
CA GLN A 42 9.11 -0.31 18.48
C GLN A 42 10.05 0.76 17.91
N LEU A 43 9.61 2.03 17.75
CA LEU A 43 10.44 3.10 17.20
C LEU A 43 11.56 3.52 18.17
N LEU A 44 12.75 3.77 17.63
CA LEU A 44 13.89 4.28 18.40
C LEU A 44 13.97 5.81 18.47
N SER A 45 13.17 6.50 17.66
CA SER A 45 13.05 7.96 17.60
C SER A 45 11.60 8.35 17.36
N GLU A 46 11.22 9.55 17.80
CA GLU A 46 9.90 10.10 17.49
C GLU A 46 9.71 10.24 15.96
N ALA A 47 8.59 9.72 15.47
CA ALA A 47 8.27 9.66 14.04
C ALA A 47 6.74 9.70 13.85
N ALA A 48 6.06 10.59 14.59
CA ALA A 48 4.60 10.67 14.69
C ALA A 48 3.91 10.92 13.33
N GLU A 49 4.63 11.48 12.35
CA GLU A 49 4.18 11.67 10.98
C GLU A 49 3.99 10.35 10.21
N PHE A 50 4.69 9.28 10.63
CA PHE A 50 4.59 7.95 10.03
C PHE A 50 3.59 7.04 10.74
N ILE A 51 3.02 7.47 11.87
CA ILE A 51 1.98 6.73 12.58
C ILE A 51 0.65 6.87 11.84
N CYS A 52 0.04 5.72 11.50
CA CYS A 52 -1.22 5.66 10.78
C CYS A 52 -2.33 6.40 11.54
N LYS A 53 -2.95 7.39 10.89
CA LYS A 53 -3.94 8.25 11.56
C LYS A 53 -5.32 7.61 11.77
N ILE A 54 -5.54 6.39 11.26
CA ILE A 54 -6.75 5.59 11.54
C ILE A 54 -6.54 4.72 12.78
N CYS A 55 -5.49 3.88 12.80
CA CYS A 55 -5.30 2.94 13.90
C CYS A 55 -4.53 3.53 15.09
N GLN A 56 -3.74 4.59 14.90
CA GLN A 56 -3.02 5.32 15.95
C GLN A 56 -2.09 4.46 16.82
N VAL A 57 -1.75 3.25 16.37
CA VAL A 57 -0.93 2.28 17.11
C VAL A 57 0.26 1.80 16.28
N HIS A 58 0.11 1.81 14.95
CA HIS A 58 1.11 1.27 14.05
C HIS A 58 1.73 2.37 13.20
N VAL A 59 3.02 2.20 12.92
CA VAL A 59 3.67 2.81 11.77
C VAL A 59 2.90 2.38 10.51
N ALA A 60 2.67 3.30 9.57
CA ALA A 60 1.91 3.02 8.36
C ALA A 60 2.56 1.89 7.55
N GLY A 61 1.86 0.77 7.44
CA GLY A 61 2.28 -0.46 6.77
C GLY A 61 1.15 -1.12 5.99
N CYS A 62 1.31 -2.38 5.61
CA CYS A 62 0.36 -3.15 4.81
C CYS A 62 -0.03 -2.40 3.53
N GLY A 63 0.98 -1.98 2.76
CA GLY A 63 0.81 -1.13 1.56
C GLY A 63 0.36 0.30 1.90
N PRO A 64 1.17 1.09 2.63
CA PRO A 64 0.79 2.41 3.10
C PRO A 64 0.38 3.33 1.95
N LYS A 65 -0.67 4.13 2.17
CA LYS A 65 -1.22 5.05 1.17
C LYS A 65 -1.18 6.49 1.67
N LEU A 66 -0.66 7.38 0.84
CA LEU A 66 -0.69 8.82 1.03
C LEU A 66 -1.88 9.40 0.27
N THR A 67 -2.69 10.19 0.95
CA THR A 67 -3.81 10.90 0.33
C THR A 67 -3.37 12.14 -0.45
N SER A 68 -4.19 12.62 -1.39
CA SER A 68 -3.98 13.95 -2.04
C SER A 68 -3.99 15.11 -1.05
N CYS A 69 -4.58 14.92 0.13
CA CYS A 69 -4.55 15.86 1.25
C CYS A 69 -3.40 15.63 2.25
N SER A 70 -2.38 14.86 1.85
CA SER A 70 -1.12 14.63 2.58
C SER A 70 -1.24 13.89 3.91
N HIS A 71 -2.33 13.17 4.15
CA HIS A 71 -2.46 12.24 5.28
C HIS A 71 -2.04 10.82 4.91
N LEU A 72 -1.32 10.16 5.81
CA LEU A 72 -0.75 8.81 5.64
C LEU A 72 -1.48 7.77 6.49
N PHE A 73 -1.76 6.62 5.89
CA PHE A 73 -2.49 5.52 6.53
C PHE A 73 -1.88 4.16 6.16
N CYS A 74 -2.09 3.14 7.00
CA CYS A 74 -1.92 1.75 6.58
C CYS A 74 -2.86 1.47 5.39
N GLY A 75 -2.44 0.63 4.45
CA GLY A 75 -3.24 0.32 3.26
C GLY A 75 -4.54 -0.40 3.61
N ASP A 76 -4.48 -1.36 4.52
CA ASP A 76 -5.65 -2.08 5.00
C ASP A 76 -6.63 -1.19 5.80
N CYS A 77 -6.11 -0.29 6.64
CA CYS A 77 -6.95 0.65 7.39
C CYS A 77 -7.74 1.59 6.47
N ILE A 78 -7.09 2.18 5.46
CA ILE A 78 -7.80 3.07 4.53
C ILE A 78 -8.73 2.28 3.61
N ALA A 79 -8.37 1.07 3.18
CA ALA A 79 -9.27 0.21 2.41
C ALA A 79 -10.55 -0.13 3.21
N GLN A 80 -10.41 -0.48 4.49
CA GLN A 80 -11.55 -0.72 5.37
C GLN A 80 -12.41 0.55 5.55
N TRP A 81 -11.80 1.72 5.67
CA TRP A 81 -12.50 3.01 5.73
C TRP A 81 -13.37 3.24 4.47
N PHE A 82 -12.80 3.01 3.29
CA PHE A 82 -13.55 3.08 2.03
C PHE A 82 -14.65 2.01 1.96
N ALA A 83 -14.43 0.80 2.46
CA ALA A 83 -15.46 -0.24 2.50
C ALA A 83 -16.64 0.12 3.44
N GLN A 84 -16.35 0.70 4.61
CA GLN A 84 -17.33 1.00 5.66
C GLN A 84 -18.07 2.33 5.50
N HIS A 85 -17.65 3.21 4.59
CA HIS A 85 -18.34 4.48 4.32
C HIS A 85 -19.26 4.50 3.09
N PRO A 86 -20.33 3.69 3.03
CA PRO A 86 -21.52 3.99 2.22
C PRO A 86 -22.59 4.81 2.97
N GLU A 87 -22.51 4.94 4.31
CA GLU A 87 -23.70 5.16 5.16
C GLU A 87 -24.04 6.61 5.53
N SER A 88 -23.19 7.59 5.29
CA SER A 88 -23.53 9.01 5.53
C SER A 88 -24.35 9.65 4.39
N GLN A 89 -24.75 8.86 3.39
CA GLN A 89 -25.38 9.33 2.16
C GLN A 89 -26.86 8.92 2.11
N THR A 90 -27.73 9.89 1.77
CA THR A 90 -29.14 9.60 1.45
C THR A 90 -29.27 8.59 0.30
N TRP A 91 -30.40 7.91 0.16
CA TRP A 91 -30.66 6.96 -0.94
C TRP A 91 -30.30 7.53 -2.33
N ALA A 92 -30.63 8.80 -2.58
CA ALA A 92 -30.34 9.48 -3.85
C ALA A 92 -28.84 9.72 -4.09
N GLN A 93 -28.06 9.90 -3.03
CA GLN A 93 -26.60 10.04 -3.13
C GLN A 93 -25.92 8.68 -3.28
N ARG A 94 -26.41 7.63 -2.61
CA ARG A 94 -25.93 6.25 -2.84
C ARG A 94 -26.08 5.82 -4.29
N ALA A 95 -27.19 6.17 -4.95
CA ALA A 95 -27.40 5.90 -6.36
C ALA A 95 -26.42 6.64 -7.29
N LYS A 96 -25.96 7.85 -6.92
CA LYS A 96 -24.96 8.63 -7.68
C LYS A 96 -23.51 8.22 -7.37
N SER A 97 -23.24 7.76 -6.15
CA SER A 97 -21.91 7.38 -5.65
C SER A 97 -21.58 5.89 -5.83
N ALA A 98 -22.49 5.10 -6.38
CA ALA A 98 -22.23 3.71 -6.77
C ALA A 98 -21.35 3.60 -8.04
N GLY A 99 -21.04 4.73 -8.68
CA GLY A 99 -20.15 4.82 -9.83
C GLY A 99 -18.66 4.94 -9.48
N PRO A 100 -17.78 4.95 -10.48
CA PRO A 100 -16.33 5.10 -10.32
C PRO A 100 -15.90 6.40 -9.60
N ASP A 101 -16.80 7.38 -9.50
CA ASP A 101 -16.60 8.67 -8.83
C ASP A 101 -16.99 8.67 -7.34
N ARG A 102 -17.06 7.49 -6.71
CA ARG A 102 -17.30 7.38 -5.27
C ARG A 102 -16.26 8.20 -4.49
N VAL A 103 -16.73 9.02 -3.56
CA VAL A 103 -15.88 9.77 -2.62
C VAL A 103 -16.28 9.48 -1.18
N VAL A 104 -15.29 9.40 -0.30
CA VAL A 104 -15.46 9.29 1.16
C VAL A 104 -14.68 10.44 1.84
N PRO A 105 -15.10 10.91 3.02
CA PRO A 105 -14.33 11.95 3.72
C PRO A 105 -12.99 11.39 4.21
N CYS A 106 -11.91 12.16 4.09
CA CYS A 106 -10.64 11.87 4.73
C CYS A 106 -10.84 11.70 6.25
N PRO A 107 -10.29 10.65 6.90
CA PRO A 107 -10.42 10.45 8.34
C PRO A 107 -9.96 11.67 9.15
N VAL A 108 -8.95 12.40 8.67
CA VAL A 108 -8.32 13.52 9.37
C VAL A 108 -8.98 14.85 9.05
N CYS A 109 -8.84 15.35 7.81
CA CYS A 109 -9.28 16.70 7.43
C CYS A 109 -10.67 16.79 6.80
N LYS A 110 -11.36 15.64 6.64
CA LYS A 110 -12.70 15.52 6.01
C LYS A 110 -12.79 15.95 4.53
N GLN A 111 -11.67 16.30 3.88
CA GLN A 111 -11.66 16.53 2.44
C GLN A 111 -12.13 15.27 1.69
N PRO A 112 -12.92 15.42 0.61
CA PRO A 112 -13.41 14.28 -0.16
C PRO A 112 -12.26 13.55 -0.86
N LEU A 113 -12.23 12.22 -0.71
CA LEU A 113 -11.22 11.35 -1.31
C LEU A 113 -11.89 10.34 -2.22
N ASN A 114 -11.43 10.24 -3.46
CA ASN A 114 -11.72 9.14 -4.36
C ASN A 114 -10.59 8.10 -4.33
N GLU A 115 -10.94 6.82 -4.25
CA GLU A 115 -9.96 5.73 -4.08
C GLU A 115 -8.94 5.67 -5.21
N LYS A 116 -9.36 5.93 -6.45
CA LYS A 116 -8.52 5.80 -7.65
C LYS A 116 -7.67 7.04 -7.92
N ARG A 117 -8.12 8.21 -7.47
CA ARG A 117 -7.52 9.50 -7.81
C ARG A 117 -6.77 10.15 -6.66
N ASP A 118 -7.15 9.85 -5.43
CA ASP A 118 -6.68 10.55 -4.24
C ASP A 118 -5.87 9.67 -3.30
N LEU A 119 -5.69 8.38 -3.59
CA LEU A 119 -4.81 7.49 -2.82
C LEU A 119 -3.59 7.09 -3.64
N TYR A 120 -2.42 7.37 -3.10
CA TYR A 120 -1.15 7.08 -3.75
C TYR A 120 -0.34 6.09 -2.91
N PRO A 121 0.10 4.95 -3.49
CA PRO A 121 0.95 4.01 -2.76
C PRO A 121 2.30 4.63 -2.41
N VAL A 122 2.75 4.38 -1.19
CA VAL A 122 4.08 4.72 -0.70
C VAL A 122 4.91 3.45 -0.70
N CYS A 123 5.66 3.21 -1.78
CA CYS A 123 6.46 2.00 -1.97
C CYS A 123 7.72 2.29 -2.78
N GLY A 124 8.68 1.37 -2.75
CA GLY A 124 9.96 1.53 -3.47
C GLY A 124 9.87 1.42 -4.99
N LEU A 125 8.71 1.02 -5.54
CA LEU A 125 8.48 0.83 -6.97
C LEU A 125 7.63 1.94 -7.60
N THR A 126 7.28 2.98 -6.83
CA THR A 126 6.49 4.11 -7.34
C THR A 126 7.27 4.97 -8.33
N SER A 127 6.60 5.45 -9.37
CA SER A 127 7.16 6.38 -10.35
C SER A 127 7.11 7.85 -9.88
N ARG A 128 6.40 8.15 -8.79
CA ARG A 128 6.30 9.50 -8.22
C ARG A 128 7.48 9.76 -7.28
N SER A 129 8.30 10.75 -7.60
CA SER A 129 9.52 11.08 -6.84
C SER A 129 9.22 11.44 -5.38
N GLU A 130 8.12 12.13 -5.11
CA GLU A 130 7.73 12.51 -3.74
C GLU A 130 7.38 11.27 -2.91
N ASN A 131 6.65 10.32 -3.49
CA ASN A 131 6.31 9.06 -2.82
C ASN A 131 7.55 8.19 -2.61
N LEU A 132 8.52 8.24 -3.54
CA LEU A 132 9.78 7.52 -3.39
C LEU A 132 10.63 8.09 -2.25
N LEU A 133 10.69 9.42 -2.11
CA LEU A 133 11.36 10.05 -0.97
C LEU A 133 10.68 9.68 0.35
N LEU A 134 9.35 9.78 0.40
CA LEU A 134 8.57 9.39 1.58
C LEU A 134 8.80 7.92 1.95
N TRP A 135 8.83 7.02 0.96
CA TRP A 135 9.15 5.61 1.16
C TRP A 135 10.56 5.40 1.72
N ARG A 136 11.57 6.15 1.23
CA ARG A 136 12.94 6.09 1.76
C ARG A 136 12.99 6.52 3.22
N MET A 137 12.30 7.61 3.57
CA MET A 137 12.22 8.07 4.96
C MET A 137 11.55 7.01 5.85
N LEU A 138 10.36 6.54 5.47
CA LEU A 138 9.64 5.47 6.18
C LEU A 138 10.50 4.21 6.34
N SER A 139 11.15 3.77 5.27
CA SER A 139 11.98 2.55 5.28
C SER A 139 13.19 2.67 6.19
N SER A 140 13.74 3.88 6.35
CA SER A 140 14.93 4.16 7.14
C SER A 140 14.69 4.27 8.65
N LEU A 141 13.42 4.29 9.09
CA LEU A 141 13.08 4.40 10.51
C LEU A 141 13.76 3.28 11.30
N LYS A 142 14.49 3.67 12.35
CA LYS A 142 15.15 2.72 13.25
C LYS A 142 14.15 2.16 14.25
N ILE A 143 14.08 0.83 14.32
CA ILE A 143 13.15 0.11 15.17
C ILE A 143 13.83 -1.05 15.90
N VAL A 144 13.20 -1.48 16.99
CA VAL A 144 13.49 -2.75 17.67
C VAL A 144 12.48 -3.82 17.25
N CYS A 145 12.85 -5.09 17.43
CA CYS A 145 11.92 -6.20 17.24
C CYS A 145 10.74 -6.13 18.23
N ALA A 146 9.55 -6.59 17.83
CA ALA A 146 8.40 -6.76 18.72
C ALA A 146 8.68 -7.73 19.89
N ASN A 147 9.63 -8.66 19.72
CA ASN A 147 10.11 -9.55 20.77
C ASN A 147 11.30 -8.97 21.57
N HIS A 148 11.59 -7.68 21.42
CA HIS A 148 12.66 -7.02 22.16
C HIS A 148 12.25 -6.80 23.62
N PRO A 149 13.18 -6.97 24.60
CA PRO A 149 12.86 -6.79 26.02
C PRO A 149 12.18 -5.45 26.37
N ARG A 150 12.48 -4.40 25.60
CA ARG A 150 11.86 -3.07 25.73
C ARG A 150 10.37 -3.04 25.37
N VAL A 151 9.96 -3.85 24.40
CA VAL A 151 8.59 -3.88 23.86
C VAL A 151 7.80 -5.00 24.55
N ARG A 152 8.41 -6.19 24.62
CA ARG A 152 7.86 -7.38 25.26
C ARG A 152 8.61 -7.65 26.56
N THR A 153 8.14 -7.04 27.65
CA THR A 153 8.82 -7.04 28.96
C THR A 153 8.80 -8.36 29.73
N VAL A 154 7.88 -9.28 29.39
CA VAL A 154 7.70 -10.54 30.14
C VAL A 154 8.74 -11.60 29.74
N ASP A 155 8.94 -11.79 28.44
CA ASP A 155 9.75 -12.87 27.88
C ASP A 155 10.48 -12.48 26.59
N GLY A 156 10.55 -11.18 26.28
CA GLY A 156 11.34 -10.68 25.15
C GLY A 156 12.84 -10.87 25.37
N LYS A 157 13.51 -11.46 24.39
CA LYS A 157 14.95 -11.77 24.39
C LYS A 157 15.64 -11.36 23.09
N CYS A 158 14.88 -11.00 22.05
CA CYS A 158 15.47 -10.58 20.79
C CYS A 158 16.12 -9.20 20.94
N ASP A 159 17.39 -9.07 20.61
CA ASP A 159 18.15 -7.81 20.66
C ASP A 159 18.30 -7.15 19.27
N TRP A 160 17.53 -7.61 18.28
CA TRP A 160 17.59 -7.07 16.94
C TRP A 160 17.12 -5.61 16.90
N VAL A 161 17.98 -4.78 16.34
CA VAL A 161 17.73 -3.38 15.97
C VAL A 161 18.01 -3.25 14.48
N GLY A 162 17.11 -2.60 13.76
CA GLY A 162 17.28 -2.40 12.33
C GLY A 162 16.34 -1.37 11.76
N GLU A 163 16.17 -1.43 10.45
CA GLU A 163 15.32 -0.49 9.70
C GLU A 163 13.95 -1.09 9.43
N TYR A 164 12.92 -0.25 9.43
CA TYR A 164 11.55 -0.61 9.06
C TYR A 164 11.53 -1.44 7.76
N GLY A 165 12.24 -0.99 6.71
CA GLY A 165 12.29 -1.67 5.42
C GLY A 165 12.96 -3.06 5.44
N SER A 166 13.67 -3.41 6.52
CA SER A 166 14.29 -4.71 6.72
C SER A 166 13.54 -5.63 7.70
N TYR A 167 12.49 -5.10 8.35
CA TYR A 167 11.81 -5.75 9.47
C TYR A 167 11.14 -7.06 9.09
N GLN A 168 10.42 -7.12 7.96
CA GLN A 168 9.70 -8.33 7.54
C GLN A 168 10.65 -9.54 7.39
N LYS A 169 11.85 -9.30 6.84
CA LYS A 169 12.89 -10.34 6.72
C LYS A 169 13.38 -10.85 8.07
N HIS A 170 13.44 -9.98 9.06
CA HIS A 170 13.81 -10.33 10.43
C HIS A 170 12.69 -11.11 11.12
N ILE A 171 11.49 -10.54 11.21
CA ILE A 171 10.41 -11.08 12.04
C ILE A 171 9.94 -12.45 11.56
N ALA A 172 9.98 -12.71 10.25
CA ALA A 172 9.68 -14.02 9.66
C ALA A 172 10.60 -15.15 10.16
N LYS A 173 11.77 -14.83 10.72
CA LYS A 173 12.77 -15.80 11.23
C LYS A 173 13.11 -15.58 12.70
N CYS A 174 12.45 -14.63 13.36
CA CYS A 174 12.75 -14.28 14.74
C CYS A 174 12.34 -15.44 15.66
N LYS A 175 13.31 -15.98 16.41
CA LYS A 175 13.07 -17.04 17.40
C LYS A 175 12.98 -16.53 18.83
N ASN A 176 12.90 -15.21 19.02
CA ASN A 176 12.96 -14.57 20.33
C ASN A 176 14.18 -15.03 21.15
N VAL A 177 15.36 -14.90 20.55
CA VAL A 177 16.67 -15.17 21.17
C VAL A 177 17.63 -14.04 20.80
N PRO A 178 18.67 -13.78 21.60
CA PRO A 178 19.72 -12.82 21.24
C PRO A 178 20.42 -13.20 19.92
N LEU A 179 20.89 -12.21 19.16
CA LEU A 179 21.55 -12.42 17.86
C LEU A 179 22.81 -13.27 17.98
N ALA A 180 23.62 -13.08 19.02
CA ALA A 180 24.82 -13.86 19.25
C ALA A 180 24.53 -15.38 19.36
N GLU A 181 23.43 -15.75 20.02
CA GLU A 181 23.01 -17.16 20.16
C GLU A 181 22.45 -17.71 18.84
N ALA A 182 21.75 -16.86 18.07
CA ALA A 182 21.21 -17.21 16.75
C ALA A 182 22.32 -17.48 15.71
N GLU A 183 23.44 -16.77 15.82
CA GLU A 183 24.62 -16.96 14.96
C GLU A 183 25.44 -18.18 15.36
N ALA A 184 25.65 -18.41 16.67
CA ALA A 184 26.31 -19.60 17.18
C ALA A 184 25.60 -20.91 16.77
N SER A 185 24.27 -20.89 16.68
CA SER A 185 23.45 -22.03 16.24
C SER A 185 23.56 -22.34 14.73
N LYS A 186 24.20 -21.47 13.94
CA LYS A 186 24.38 -21.64 12.49
C LYS A 186 25.79 -22.07 12.09
N ALA A 187 26.75 -22.03 13.00
CA ALA A 187 28.08 -22.55 12.73
C ALA A 187 27.99 -24.09 12.59
N PRO A 188 28.40 -24.68 11.44
CA PRO A 188 28.54 -26.11 11.35
C PRO A 188 29.64 -26.51 12.35
N GLY A 189 29.33 -27.43 13.26
CA GLY A 189 30.33 -27.97 14.17
C GLY A 189 31.36 -28.78 13.40
N GLY A 190 32.65 -28.47 13.62
CA GLY A 190 33.80 -29.29 13.22
C GLY A 190 34.57 -28.78 12.02
#